data_AF-A0A6G2I3J0-F1
#
_entry.id   AF-A0A6G2I3J0-F1
#
_cell.length_a   1.000
_cell.length_b   1.000
_cell.length_c   1.000
_cell.angle_alpha   90.00
_cell.angle_beta   90.00
_cell.angle_gamma   90.00
#
_symmetry.space_group_name_H-M   'P 1'
#
loop_
_entity.id
_entity.type
_entity.pdbx_description
1 polymer ?
#
loop_
_entity_poly.entity_id
_entity_poly.type
_entity_poly.pdbx_seq_one_letter_code
_entity_poly.pdbx_strand_id
1 'polypeptide(L)'
;MTQSVPPQPADGNPYAQQPVDGNPYAQQPADGGNPFAQQAGAVPPAPVVAAPARSNIALGIVAAVVAALVTAGIYGGIVGATEYEIGYAAIGVGFLIGFAAGKLGGPNPVLPVVSAVLSLGAVYLGQLIGIAMIGAEELGVSATSLFTEHFDLLTEGWSETADAMTFLFLAIGAFAAFSGAKKAAA
;
A
#
# COMPACT_ATOMS: atom_id res chain seq x y z
N MET A 1 24.11 19.68 -50.70
CA MET A 1 25.21 19.44 -49.74
C MET A 1 24.87 20.19 -48.45
N THR A 2 24.82 19.47 -47.32
CA THR A 2 25.06 19.90 -45.92
C THR A 2 24.34 21.13 -45.32
N GLN A 3 23.33 20.80 -44.50
CA GLN A 3 23.05 21.26 -43.12
C GLN A 3 23.93 22.33 -42.46
N SER A 4 23.31 23.32 -41.80
CA SER A 4 23.72 23.81 -40.47
C SER A 4 22.63 24.66 -39.79
N VAL A 5 22.50 24.43 -38.49
CA VAL A 5 21.50 24.88 -37.49
C VAL A 5 21.61 26.38 -37.15
N PRO A 6 20.51 27.07 -36.76
CA PRO A 6 20.58 28.47 -36.28
C PRO A 6 21.16 28.59 -34.85
N PRO A 7 21.93 29.64 -34.53
CA PRO A 7 22.51 29.87 -33.20
C PRO A 7 21.50 30.43 -32.17
N GLN A 8 21.68 30.00 -30.92
CA GLN A 8 20.90 30.36 -29.72
C GLN A 8 21.26 31.78 -29.20
N PRO A 9 20.32 32.52 -28.57
CA PRO A 9 20.61 33.81 -27.95
C PRO A 9 21.34 33.70 -26.61
N ALA A 10 22.14 34.72 -26.31
CA ALA A 10 22.87 34.96 -25.07
C ALA A 10 21.94 35.39 -23.92
N ASP A 11 22.33 35.09 -22.69
CA ASP A 11 22.10 35.94 -21.50
C ASP A 11 23.11 35.60 -20.41
N GLY A 12 23.91 36.60 -20.04
CA GLY A 12 25.00 36.52 -19.06
C GLY A 12 24.51 36.70 -17.62
N ASN A 13 25.22 36.07 -16.68
CA ASN A 13 25.03 36.31 -15.25
C ASN A 13 26.20 37.17 -14.71
N PRO A 14 25.99 38.46 -14.40
CA PRO A 14 27.06 39.45 -14.20
C PRO A 14 27.70 39.48 -12.79
N TYR A 15 27.70 38.38 -12.04
CA TYR A 15 28.10 38.39 -10.62
C TYR A 15 29.14 37.35 -10.17
N ALA A 16 29.78 36.58 -11.06
CA ALA A 16 30.67 35.49 -10.61
C ALA A 16 32.19 35.82 -10.53
N GLN A 17 32.60 37.07 -10.74
CA GLN A 17 34.00 37.46 -10.55
C GLN A 17 34.10 38.70 -9.67
N GLN A 18 34.35 38.49 -8.37
CA GLN A 18 34.99 39.50 -7.54
C GLN A 18 36.40 38.99 -7.14
N PRO A 19 37.44 39.84 -7.29
CA PRO A 19 38.79 39.51 -6.85
C PRO A 19 38.85 39.47 -5.32
N VAL A 20 39.40 38.39 -4.77
CA VAL A 20 39.70 38.28 -3.33
C VAL A 20 41.05 38.96 -3.08
N ASP A 21 41.03 40.28 -2.91
CA ASP A 21 42.12 41.01 -2.27
C ASP A 21 42.04 40.82 -0.74
N GLY A 22 43.22 40.61 -0.14
CA GLY A 22 43.40 39.96 1.15
C GLY A 22 42.72 40.63 2.35
N ASN A 23 41.98 39.82 3.11
CA ASN A 23 41.60 40.15 4.48
C ASN A 23 41.73 38.90 5.38
N PRO A 24 42.68 38.85 6.34
CA PRO A 24 43.02 37.64 7.09
C PRO A 24 42.09 37.33 8.29
N TYR A 25 40.94 37.99 8.43
CA TYR A 25 40.04 37.82 9.58
C TYR A 25 38.62 37.33 9.25
N ALA A 26 38.35 36.87 8.03
CA ALA A 26 37.09 36.19 7.71
C ALA A 26 37.19 34.67 8.02
N GLN A 27 37.38 34.33 9.31
CA GLN A 27 37.07 33.01 9.84
C GLN A 27 35.85 33.21 10.75
N GLN A 28 34.70 32.55 10.52
CA GLN A 28 34.37 31.18 10.97
C GLN A 28 32.81 31.10 11.05
N PRO A 29 32.11 29.96 11.30
CA PRO A 29 32.33 28.55 10.95
C PRO A 29 31.18 27.98 10.08
N ALA A 30 31.43 26.93 9.29
CA ALA A 30 30.37 26.03 8.84
C ALA A 30 30.52 24.70 9.57
N ASP A 31 29.47 24.37 10.31
CA ASP A 31 29.29 23.24 11.21
C ASP A 31 29.81 21.88 10.72
N GLY A 32 30.47 21.19 11.65
CA GLY A 32 30.24 19.75 11.85
C GLY A 32 31.00 18.75 10.97
N GLY A 33 32.01 19.18 10.21
CA GLY A 33 32.85 18.27 9.41
C GLY A 33 33.87 17.51 10.27
N ASN A 34 33.79 16.18 10.29
CA ASN A 34 34.80 15.31 10.91
C ASN A 34 36.23 15.72 10.47
N PRO A 35 37.13 16.10 11.40
CA PRO A 35 38.47 16.63 11.06
C PRO A 35 39.43 15.59 10.45
N PHE A 36 39.00 14.33 10.33
CA PHE A 36 39.77 13.25 9.71
C PHE A 36 39.51 13.09 8.21
N ALA A 37 38.54 13.82 7.63
CA ALA A 37 38.20 13.70 6.21
C ALA A 37 39.25 14.28 5.25
N GLN A 38 40.24 15.01 5.76
CA GLN A 38 41.27 15.69 4.96
C GLN A 38 42.58 14.91 4.85
N GLN A 39 42.66 13.66 5.31
CA GLN A 39 43.85 12.83 5.10
C GLN A 39 43.99 12.45 3.61
N ALA A 40 45.03 12.99 2.98
CA ALA A 40 45.48 12.58 1.65
C ALA A 40 45.77 11.07 1.66
N GLY A 41 44.88 10.29 1.04
CA GLY A 41 44.90 8.82 1.05
C GLY A 41 43.59 8.15 1.47
N ALA A 42 42.56 8.91 1.87
CA ALA A 42 41.24 8.37 2.14
C ALA A 42 40.61 7.78 0.86
N VAL A 43 40.55 6.45 0.79
CA VAL A 43 39.79 5.74 -0.25
C VAL A 43 38.30 6.03 0.00
N PRO A 44 37.53 6.50 -1.00
CA PRO A 44 36.10 6.70 -0.82
C PRO A 44 35.46 5.40 -0.33
N PRO A 45 34.52 5.45 0.63
CA PRO A 45 33.85 4.24 1.11
C PRO A 45 33.23 3.53 -0.10
N ALA A 46 33.53 2.24 -0.24
CA ALA A 46 32.97 1.43 -1.32
C ALA A 46 31.44 1.53 -1.25
N PRO A 47 30.75 1.62 -2.41
CA PRO A 47 29.29 1.66 -2.42
C PRO A 47 28.76 0.42 -1.72
N VAL A 48 27.99 0.63 -0.65
CA VAL A 48 27.32 -0.46 0.05
C VAL A 48 26.24 -0.98 -0.88
N VAL A 49 26.53 -2.07 -1.59
CA VAL A 49 25.53 -2.74 -2.42
C VAL A 49 24.56 -3.41 -1.47
N ALA A 50 23.31 -2.92 -1.41
CA ALA A 50 22.28 -3.55 -0.62
C ALA A 50 22.13 -5.01 -1.04
N ALA A 51 22.15 -5.94 -0.07
CA ALA A 51 21.96 -7.35 -0.35
C ALA A 51 20.63 -7.56 -1.12
N PRO A 52 20.58 -8.49 -2.09
CA PRO A 52 19.35 -8.76 -2.83
C PRO A 52 18.22 -9.07 -1.84
N ALA A 53 17.13 -8.29 -1.90
CA ALA A 53 15.95 -8.55 -1.10
C ALA A 53 15.41 -9.94 -1.49
N ARG A 54 15.46 -10.88 -0.54
CA ARG A 54 14.88 -12.22 -0.74
C ARG A 54 13.36 -12.05 -0.83
N SER A 55 12.77 -12.43 -1.96
CA SER A 55 11.32 -12.42 -2.19
C SER A 55 10.80 -13.85 -2.32
N ASN A 56 9.61 -14.11 -1.76
CA ASN A 56 8.91 -15.38 -1.90
C ASN A 56 7.45 -15.09 -2.24
N ILE A 57 7.18 -14.91 -3.53
CA ILE A 57 5.84 -14.58 -4.02
C ILE A 57 4.77 -15.56 -3.55
N ALA A 58 5.08 -16.88 -3.53
CA ALA A 58 4.13 -17.90 -3.11
C ALA A 58 3.72 -17.70 -1.64
N LEU A 59 4.71 -17.46 -0.76
CA LEU A 59 4.44 -17.19 0.64
C LEU A 59 3.63 -15.89 0.82
N GLY A 60 3.92 -14.84 0.03
CA GLY A 60 3.17 -13.59 0.03
C GLY A 60 1.70 -13.79 -0.37
N ILE A 61 1.43 -14.56 -1.41
CA ILE A 61 0.05 -14.88 -1.85
C ILE A 61 -0.69 -15.68 -0.79
N VAL A 62 -0.06 -16.71 -0.22
CA VAL A 62 -0.66 -17.51 0.87
C VAL A 62 -0.99 -16.63 2.07
N ALA A 63 -0.07 -15.76 2.48
CA ALA A 63 -0.31 -14.81 3.57
C ALA A 63 -1.48 -13.87 3.28
N ALA A 64 -1.58 -13.36 2.05
CA ALA A 64 -2.67 -12.49 1.62
C ALA A 64 -4.03 -13.22 1.68
N VAL A 65 -4.10 -14.46 1.20
CA VAL A 65 -5.33 -15.27 1.22
C VAL A 65 -5.76 -15.57 2.65
N VAL A 66 -4.84 -15.98 3.52
CA VAL A 66 -5.15 -16.23 4.93
C VAL A 66 -5.65 -14.95 5.61
N ALA A 67 -4.96 -13.82 5.40
CA ALA A 67 -5.40 -12.54 5.93
C ALA A 67 -6.78 -12.14 5.41
N ALA A 68 -7.07 -12.36 4.13
CA ALA A 68 -8.36 -12.07 3.51
C ALA A 68 -9.50 -12.87 4.15
N LEU A 69 -9.32 -14.18 4.35
CA LEU A 69 -10.32 -15.03 4.97
C LEU A 69 -10.55 -14.67 6.45
N VAL A 70 -9.48 -14.43 7.20
CA VAL A 70 -9.57 -14.05 8.62
C VAL A 70 -10.27 -12.70 8.78
N THR A 71 -9.89 -11.70 7.98
CA THR A 71 -10.50 -10.37 8.06
C THR A 71 -11.94 -10.35 7.57
N ALA A 72 -12.29 -11.11 6.53
CA ALA A 72 -13.67 -11.29 6.08
C ALA A 72 -14.55 -11.90 7.20
N GLY A 73 -14.08 -12.99 7.84
CA GLY A 73 -14.79 -13.63 8.94
C GLY A 73 -14.97 -12.71 10.15
N ILE A 74 -13.93 -11.98 10.55
CA ILE A 74 -14.00 -11.00 11.65
C ILE A 74 -14.98 -9.88 11.31
N TYR A 75 -14.86 -9.28 10.12
CA TYR A 75 -15.72 -8.17 9.71
C TYR A 75 -17.18 -8.61 9.62
N GLY A 76 -17.47 -9.72 8.93
CA GLY A 76 -18.82 -10.25 8.82
C GLY A 76 -19.41 -10.69 10.15
N GLY A 77 -18.60 -11.29 11.03
CA GLY A 77 -19.02 -11.63 12.39
C GLY A 77 -19.37 -10.39 13.23
N ILE A 78 -18.62 -9.29 13.07
CA ILE A 78 -18.96 -8.01 13.71
C ILE A 78 -20.29 -7.48 13.16
N VAL A 79 -20.45 -7.40 11.83
CA VAL A 79 -21.70 -6.92 11.21
C VAL A 79 -22.89 -7.76 11.64
N GLY A 80 -22.76 -9.10 11.64
CA GLY A 80 -23.81 -10.00 12.07
C GLY A 80 -24.18 -9.83 13.54
N ALA A 81 -23.22 -9.52 14.42
CA ALA A 81 -23.47 -9.36 15.85
C ALA A 81 -23.96 -7.96 16.25
N THR A 82 -23.67 -6.93 15.45
CA THR A 82 -24.03 -5.54 15.76
C THR A 82 -25.14 -4.99 14.89
N GLU A 83 -25.50 -5.66 13.80
CA GLU A 83 -26.41 -5.16 12.74
C GLU A 83 -25.93 -3.84 12.09
N TYR A 84 -24.67 -3.45 12.32
CA TYR A 84 -24.11 -2.19 11.83
C TYR A 84 -22.92 -2.44 10.90
N GLU A 85 -23.03 -1.95 9.66
CA GLU A 85 -21.92 -1.92 8.73
C GLU A 85 -20.96 -0.75 9.00
N ILE A 86 -19.69 -1.09 9.19
CA ILE A 86 -18.64 -0.12 9.42
C ILE A 86 -17.87 0.08 8.10
N GLY A 87 -18.28 1.05 7.28
CA GLY A 87 -17.68 1.30 5.97
C GLY A 87 -16.15 1.55 6.01
N TYR A 88 -15.65 2.24 7.04
CA TYR A 88 -14.21 2.45 7.21
C TYR A 88 -13.42 1.18 7.59
N ALA A 89 -14.09 0.07 7.95
CA ALA A 89 -13.44 -1.21 8.21
C ALA A 89 -12.72 -1.74 6.95
N ALA A 90 -13.25 -1.42 5.75
CA ALA A 90 -12.64 -1.80 4.47
C ALA A 90 -11.17 -1.33 4.35
N ILE A 91 -10.84 -0.17 4.92
CA ILE A 91 -9.47 0.37 4.95
C ILE A 91 -8.54 -0.54 5.76
N GLY A 92 -8.99 -0.96 6.94
CA GLY A 92 -8.25 -1.85 7.83
C GLY A 92 -8.11 -3.26 7.25
N VAL A 93 -9.21 -3.82 6.74
CA VAL A 93 -9.23 -5.12 6.04
C VAL A 93 -8.23 -5.12 4.89
N GLY A 94 -8.34 -4.15 3.98
CA GLY A 94 -7.44 -4.05 2.84
C GLY A 94 -5.99 -3.89 3.26
N PHE A 95 -5.71 -2.95 4.18
CA PHE A 95 -4.35 -2.73 4.67
C PHE A 95 -3.73 -4.01 5.27
N LEU A 96 -4.46 -4.77 6.09
CA LEU A 96 -3.95 -6.00 6.70
C LEU A 96 -3.61 -7.08 5.65
N ILE A 97 -4.47 -7.25 4.64
CA ILE A 97 -4.25 -8.19 3.53
C ILE A 97 -2.96 -7.80 2.78
N GLY A 98 -2.87 -6.54 2.38
CA GLY A 98 -1.69 -6.02 1.70
C GLY A 98 -0.43 -6.13 2.53
N PHE A 99 -0.48 -5.69 3.78
CA PHE A 99 0.64 -5.73 4.70
C PHE A 99 1.19 -7.16 4.88
N ALA A 100 0.31 -8.14 5.09
CA ALA A 100 0.70 -9.55 5.18
C ALA A 100 1.39 -10.04 3.89
N ALA A 101 0.81 -9.70 2.72
CA ALA A 101 1.37 -10.07 1.43
C ALA A 101 2.77 -9.50 1.21
N GLY A 102 2.94 -8.19 1.44
CA GLY A 102 4.22 -7.49 1.28
C GLY A 102 5.26 -7.97 2.28
N LYS A 103 4.87 -8.15 3.54
CA LYS A 103 5.79 -8.52 4.62
C LYS A 103 6.41 -9.90 4.43
N LEU A 104 5.62 -10.87 3.96
CA LEU A 104 6.08 -12.24 3.75
C LEU A 104 6.55 -12.51 2.31
N GLY A 105 6.04 -11.75 1.33
CA GLY A 105 6.33 -11.95 -0.07
C GLY A 105 7.50 -11.14 -0.63
N GLY A 106 7.89 -10.05 0.04
CA GLY A 106 8.97 -9.16 -0.38
C GLY A 106 8.61 -8.28 -1.59
N PRO A 107 9.59 -7.60 -2.21
CA PRO A 107 9.35 -6.59 -3.25
C PRO A 107 9.04 -7.22 -4.60
N ASN A 108 7.83 -7.76 -4.74
CA ASN A 108 7.30 -8.31 -6.00
C ASN A 108 6.10 -7.47 -6.49
N PRO A 109 6.10 -6.98 -7.75
CA PRO A 109 5.05 -6.11 -8.28
C PRO A 109 3.67 -6.78 -8.41
N VAL A 110 3.60 -8.11 -8.38
CA VAL A 110 2.34 -8.86 -8.42
C VAL A 110 1.58 -8.77 -7.10
N LEU A 111 2.29 -8.73 -5.96
CA LEU A 111 1.67 -8.81 -4.63
C LEU A 111 0.72 -7.64 -4.33
N PRO A 112 1.02 -6.38 -4.65
CA PRO A 112 0.08 -5.28 -4.49
C PRO A 112 -1.22 -5.46 -5.29
N VAL A 113 -1.13 -5.96 -6.52
CA VAL A 113 -2.31 -6.17 -7.39
C VAL A 113 -3.17 -7.32 -6.86
N VAL A 114 -2.54 -8.44 -6.52
CA VAL A 114 -3.24 -9.60 -5.92
C VAL A 114 -3.91 -9.20 -4.61
N SER A 115 -3.22 -8.42 -3.77
CA SER A 115 -3.79 -7.94 -2.50
C SER A 115 -4.99 -7.03 -2.69
N ALA A 116 -4.97 -6.16 -3.71
CA ALA A 116 -6.11 -5.31 -4.06
C ALA A 116 -7.34 -6.14 -4.45
N VAL A 117 -7.15 -7.15 -5.31
CA VAL A 117 -8.25 -8.05 -5.73
C VAL A 117 -8.77 -8.86 -4.55
N LEU A 118 -7.88 -9.43 -3.73
CA LEU A 118 -8.26 -10.18 -2.53
C LEU A 118 -8.99 -9.29 -1.51
N SER A 119 -8.63 -8.02 -1.39
CA SER A 119 -9.33 -7.07 -0.52
C SER A 119 -10.77 -6.82 -0.97
N LEU A 120 -11.02 -6.70 -2.27
CA LEU A 120 -12.38 -6.57 -2.79
C LEU A 120 -13.22 -7.80 -2.43
N GLY A 121 -12.66 -8.99 -2.67
CA GLY A 121 -13.30 -10.26 -2.32
C GLY A 121 -13.53 -10.41 -0.81
N ALA A 122 -12.58 -10.01 0.02
CA ALA A 122 -12.67 -10.13 1.48
C ALA A 122 -13.73 -9.21 2.08
N VAL A 123 -13.80 -7.95 1.65
CA VAL A 123 -14.81 -7.00 2.13
C VAL A 123 -16.19 -7.46 1.69
N TYR A 124 -16.36 -7.80 0.41
CA TYR A 124 -17.62 -8.32 -0.12
C TYR A 124 -18.06 -9.60 0.62
N LEU A 125 -17.16 -10.56 0.79
CA LEU A 125 -17.44 -11.79 1.54
C LEU A 125 -17.83 -11.50 2.99
N GLY A 126 -17.16 -10.55 3.65
CA GLY A 126 -17.53 -10.14 5.00
C GLY A 126 -18.95 -9.55 5.08
N GLN A 127 -19.35 -8.72 4.11
CA GLN A 127 -20.73 -8.22 4.03
C GLN A 127 -21.73 -9.36 3.83
N LEU A 128 -21.46 -10.32 2.94
CA LEU A 128 -22.31 -11.50 2.78
C LEU A 128 -22.40 -12.32 4.07
N ILE A 129 -21.31 -12.43 4.84
CA ILE A 129 -21.32 -13.11 6.14
C ILE A 129 -22.23 -12.37 7.13
N GLY A 130 -22.15 -11.05 7.18
CA GLY A 130 -23.04 -10.22 7.99
C GLY A 130 -24.51 -10.43 7.63
N ILE A 131 -24.85 -10.31 6.35
CA ILE A 131 -26.20 -10.53 5.82
C ILE A 131 -26.71 -11.94 6.14
N ALA A 132 -25.87 -12.96 5.97
CA ALA A 132 -26.25 -14.34 6.28
C ALA A 132 -26.51 -14.57 7.77
N MET A 133 -25.76 -13.93 8.65
CA MET A 133 -25.97 -14.03 10.10
C MET A 133 -27.29 -13.36 10.52
N ILE A 134 -27.55 -12.15 10.01
CA ILE A 134 -28.79 -11.42 10.27
C ILE A 134 -29.99 -12.19 9.72
N GLY A 135 -29.94 -12.61 8.45
CA GLY A 135 -31.02 -13.38 7.82
C GLY A 135 -31.24 -14.76 8.45
N ALA A 136 -30.20 -15.40 9.00
CA ALA A 136 -30.33 -16.67 9.70
C ALA A 136 -31.20 -16.53 10.96
N GLU A 137 -31.03 -15.43 11.71
CA GLU A 137 -31.83 -15.12 12.89
C GLU A 137 -33.29 -14.82 12.52
N GLU A 138 -33.53 -14.06 11.45
CA GLU A 138 -34.88 -13.72 10.98
C GLU A 138 -35.66 -14.92 10.44
N LEU A 139 -35.00 -15.80 9.70
CA LEU A 139 -35.62 -16.95 9.02
C LEU A 139 -35.62 -18.22 9.88
N GLY A 140 -34.93 -18.23 11.02
CA GLY A 140 -34.80 -19.39 11.90
C GLY A 140 -34.02 -20.56 11.28
N VAL A 141 -33.09 -20.25 10.36
CA VAL A 141 -32.22 -21.23 9.69
C VAL A 141 -30.76 -21.00 10.04
N SER A 142 -29.85 -21.87 9.62
CA SER A 142 -28.42 -21.65 9.84
C SER A 142 -27.83 -20.71 8.78
N ALA A 143 -26.87 -19.85 9.18
CA ALA A 143 -26.12 -19.01 8.23
C ALA A 143 -25.38 -19.86 7.16
N THR A 144 -25.00 -21.09 7.51
CA THR A 144 -24.39 -22.03 6.55
C THR A 144 -25.39 -22.47 5.48
N SER A 145 -26.65 -22.73 5.85
CA SER A 145 -27.72 -23.04 4.88
C SER A 145 -27.93 -21.85 3.95
N LEU A 146 -27.96 -20.63 4.46
CA LEU A 146 -28.06 -19.43 3.61
C LEU A 146 -26.87 -19.32 2.63
N PHE A 147 -25.64 -19.60 3.07
CA PHE A 147 -24.48 -19.55 2.18
C PHE A 147 -24.43 -20.66 1.13
N THR A 148 -24.93 -21.84 1.43
CA THR A 148 -24.74 -23.04 0.59
C THR A 148 -25.96 -23.35 -0.27
N GLU A 149 -27.15 -23.00 0.20
CA GLU A 149 -28.43 -23.31 -0.44
C GLU A 149 -29.13 -22.06 -0.99
N HIS A 150 -28.84 -20.88 -0.44
CA HIS A 150 -29.52 -19.61 -0.77
C HIS A 150 -28.56 -18.44 -1.02
N PHE A 151 -27.43 -18.71 -1.65
CA PHE A 151 -26.40 -17.71 -1.92
C PHE A 151 -26.90 -16.55 -2.82
N ASP A 152 -27.90 -16.84 -3.66
CA ASP A 152 -28.64 -15.87 -4.45
C ASP A 152 -29.32 -14.81 -3.57
N LEU A 153 -29.98 -15.22 -2.48
CA LEU A 153 -30.61 -14.28 -1.54
C LEU A 153 -29.58 -13.39 -0.84
N LEU A 154 -28.40 -13.92 -0.51
CA LEU A 154 -27.32 -13.12 0.08
C LEU A 154 -26.80 -12.06 -0.90
N THR A 155 -26.67 -12.44 -2.17
CA THR A 155 -26.21 -11.54 -3.23
C THR A 155 -27.27 -10.49 -3.55
N GLU A 156 -28.54 -10.88 -3.58
CA GLU A 156 -29.68 -9.97 -3.76
C GLU A 156 -29.74 -8.96 -2.60
N GLY A 157 -29.72 -9.42 -1.35
CA GLY A 157 -29.73 -8.55 -0.17
C GLY A 157 -28.54 -7.60 -0.11
N TRP A 158 -27.36 -8.04 -0.55
CA TRP A 158 -26.21 -7.14 -0.71
C TRP A 158 -26.47 -6.10 -1.81
N SER A 159 -27.03 -6.51 -2.95
CA SER A 159 -27.27 -5.59 -4.07
C SER A 159 -28.34 -4.53 -3.77
N GLU A 160 -29.33 -4.87 -2.94
CA GLU A 160 -30.38 -3.96 -2.50
C GLU A 160 -29.86 -2.91 -1.51
N THR A 161 -28.88 -3.27 -0.69
CA THR A 161 -28.28 -2.38 0.31
C THR A 161 -27.04 -1.64 -0.20
N ALA A 162 -26.40 -2.14 -1.27
CA ALA A 162 -25.22 -1.53 -1.85
C ALA A 162 -25.53 -0.16 -2.45
N ASP A 163 -24.89 0.87 -1.90
CA ASP A 163 -24.97 2.24 -2.41
C ASP A 163 -23.61 2.71 -2.98
N ALA A 164 -23.55 3.96 -3.44
CA ALA A 164 -22.30 4.53 -3.95
C ALA A 164 -21.17 4.52 -2.90
N MET A 165 -21.51 4.56 -1.61
CA MET A 165 -20.55 4.55 -0.52
C MET A 165 -19.93 3.16 -0.34
N THR A 166 -20.70 2.09 -0.53
CA THR A 166 -20.20 0.70 -0.56
C THR A 166 -19.08 0.54 -1.59
N PHE A 167 -19.30 1.00 -2.82
CA PHE A 167 -18.29 0.93 -3.88
C PHE A 167 -17.08 1.83 -3.61
N LEU A 168 -17.30 3.01 -3.01
CA LEU A 168 -16.21 3.87 -2.58
C LEU A 168 -15.32 3.17 -1.54
N PHE A 169 -15.90 2.53 -0.52
CA PHE A 169 -15.13 1.81 0.49
C PHE A 169 -14.44 0.56 -0.05
N LEU A 170 -15.06 -0.16 -1.00
CA LEU A 170 -14.39 -1.24 -1.73
C LEU A 170 -13.14 -0.71 -2.47
N ALA A 171 -13.26 0.41 -3.18
CA ALA A 171 -12.14 1.02 -3.87
C ALA A 171 -11.03 1.50 -2.90
N ILE A 172 -11.39 2.12 -1.78
CA ILE A 172 -10.44 2.54 -0.75
C ILE A 172 -9.77 1.32 -0.11
N GLY A 173 -10.50 0.25 0.18
CA GLY A 173 -9.94 -1.00 0.69
C GLY A 173 -8.92 -1.61 -0.26
N ALA A 174 -9.26 -1.70 -1.55
CA ALA A 174 -8.33 -2.16 -2.59
C ALA A 174 -7.06 -1.28 -2.68
N PHE A 175 -7.22 0.05 -2.61
CA PHE A 175 -6.09 0.98 -2.58
C PHE A 175 -5.24 0.83 -1.31
N ALA A 176 -5.87 0.63 -0.16
CA ALA A 176 -5.21 0.39 1.11
C ALA A 176 -4.41 -0.92 1.09
N ALA A 177 -4.94 -1.98 0.48
CA ALA A 177 -4.24 -3.24 0.27
C ALA A 177 -3.04 -3.10 -0.66
N PHE A 178 -3.22 -2.44 -1.80
CA PHE A 178 -2.12 -2.16 -2.72
C PHE A 178 -1.00 -1.36 -2.03
N SER A 179 -1.37 -0.32 -1.28
CA SER A 179 -0.44 0.52 -0.54
C SER A 179 0.24 -0.22 0.60
N GLY A 180 -0.50 -1.06 1.34
CA GLY A 180 0.01 -1.89 2.43
C GLY A 180 1.06 -2.87 1.96
N ALA A 181 0.81 -3.54 0.83
CA ALA A 181 1.75 -4.47 0.22
C ALA A 181 3.06 -3.78 -0.20
N LYS A 182 2.98 -2.62 -0.86
CA LYS A 182 4.18 -1.86 -1.25
C LYS A 182 5.00 -1.38 -0.06
N LYS A 183 4.34 -0.91 1.01
CA LYS A 183 5.02 -0.38 2.20
C LYS A 183 5.65 -1.50 3.05
N ALA A 184 5.02 -2.67 3.11
CA ALA A 184 5.49 -3.79 3.92
C ALA A 184 6.61 -4.62 3.26
N ALA A 185 6.78 -4.48 1.94
CA ALA A 185 7.78 -5.17 1.15
C ALA A 185 9.20 -4.57 1.22
N ALA A 186 9.37 -3.47 1.96
CA ALA A 186 10.63 -2.75 2.15
C ALA A 186 11.51 -3.38 3.24
#